data_AF-A0A1C7M7S4-F1
#
_entry.id   AF-A0A1C7M7S4-F1
#
_cell.length_a   1.000
_cell.length_b   1.000
_cell.length_c   1.000
_cell.angle_alpha   90.00
_cell.angle_beta   90.00
_cell.angle_gamma   90.00
#
_symmetry.space_group_name_H-M   'P 1'
#
loop_
_entity.id
_entity.type
_entity.pdbx_description
1 polymer ?
#
loop_
_entity_poly.entity_id
_entity_poly.type
_entity_poly.pdbx_seq_one_letter_code
_entity_poly.pdbx_strand_id
1 'polypeptide(L)'
;LAANSRRNARTLSSKICLDTAQDFRQLRKFRACQARQEPAAPLLANLKEIETKHGSVVNYLLNYRLQWGKPDRLSLLRSTLDVSAESSNTCGRISNASQASEDSVAEDSDADALLPTQEGLLYFKADTPPELISIIMCDWPYSVPLEIEHALIWTRLPILPPSLPSADDCPLSARLHQYGLWGFTGLSSPPPSPSTLPACLPALSEWGVTLEDLTIAPPMTEEEERGVRLYSTEVEKFIKRRWVEPEWETAWFVHPPRLQSVPGLAHIHVFAKHKTPEDSSCDNE
;
A
#
# COMPACT_ATOMS: atom_id res chain seq x y z
N LEU A 1 27.28 34.39 -16.06
CA LEU A 1 26.41 33.97 -14.93
C LEU A 1 25.00 33.58 -15.39
N ALA A 2 24.85 33.04 -16.60
CA ALA A 2 23.61 32.49 -17.13
C ALA A 2 23.97 31.32 -18.05
N ALA A 3 24.27 30.16 -17.45
CA ALA A 3 24.43 28.87 -18.12
C ALA A 3 24.61 27.78 -17.06
N ASN A 4 23.54 27.42 -16.33
CA ASN A 4 23.52 26.19 -15.52
C ASN A 4 22.10 25.63 -15.31
N SER A 5 21.14 26.01 -16.16
CA SER A 5 19.73 25.59 -16.06
C SER A 5 19.38 24.39 -16.95
N ARG A 6 20.37 23.63 -17.43
CA ARG A 6 20.13 22.46 -18.31
C ARG A 6 21.06 21.32 -17.96
N ARG A 7 20.72 20.55 -16.92
CA ARG A 7 21.17 19.17 -16.63
C ARG A 7 20.51 18.73 -15.33
N ASN A 8 19.28 18.25 -15.40
CA ASN A 8 18.65 17.42 -14.35
C ASN A 8 17.41 16.70 -14.91
N ALA A 9 17.49 16.25 -16.17
CA ALA A 9 16.48 15.43 -16.82
C ALA A 9 17.17 14.18 -17.38
N ARG A 10 17.73 13.35 -16.48
CA ARG A 10 18.15 11.99 -16.82
C ARG A 10 17.89 11.07 -15.62
N THR A 11 16.98 10.12 -15.89
CA THR A 11 16.71 8.86 -15.18
C THR A 11 16.11 8.95 -13.77
N LEU A 12 14.78 8.90 -13.75
CA LEU A 12 13.91 8.64 -12.60
C LEU A 12 14.14 7.24 -11.98
N SER A 13 14.78 6.32 -12.74
CA SER A 13 15.11 4.96 -12.32
C SER A 13 16.19 4.87 -11.23
N SER A 14 16.95 5.94 -10.94
CA SER A 14 18.09 5.87 -10.00
C SER A 14 17.84 6.44 -8.60
N LYS A 15 16.70 7.13 -8.39
CA LYS A 15 16.40 7.76 -7.09
C LYS A 15 15.40 6.97 -6.24
N ILE A 16 14.75 5.99 -6.86
CA ILE A 16 13.97 4.98 -6.16
C ILE A 16 14.75 3.67 -6.29
N CYS A 17 15.73 3.47 -5.41
CA CYS A 17 16.27 2.14 -5.19
C CYS A 17 15.27 1.31 -4.37
N LEU A 18 14.09 1.05 -4.94
CA LEU A 18 13.21 -0.04 -4.51
C LEU A 18 13.77 -1.32 -5.12
N ASP A 19 15.02 -1.64 -4.76
CA ASP A 19 15.89 -2.34 -5.69
C ASP A 19 15.76 -3.86 -5.69
N THR A 20 14.83 -4.39 -4.91
CA THR A 20 14.31 -5.73 -5.15
C THR A 20 12.89 -5.84 -4.63
N ALA A 21 12.11 -6.65 -5.35
CA ALA A 21 10.85 -7.19 -4.90
C ALA A 21 10.95 -7.92 -3.53
N GLN A 22 12.16 -8.24 -3.06
CA GLN A 22 12.44 -8.97 -1.82
C GLN A 22 12.76 -8.09 -0.60
N ASP A 23 12.96 -6.77 -0.76
CA ASP A 23 13.50 -5.91 0.31
C ASP A 23 12.65 -4.68 0.65
N PHE A 24 11.34 -4.75 0.45
CA PHE A 24 10.36 -3.79 1.01
C PHE A 24 10.46 -3.64 2.53
N ARG A 25 11.15 -4.56 3.23
CA ARG A 25 11.48 -4.49 4.66
C ARG A 25 12.43 -3.34 5.01
N GLN A 26 13.18 -2.82 4.04
CA GLN A 26 14.12 -1.71 4.24
C GLN A 26 13.47 -0.34 4.10
N LEU A 27 12.17 -0.28 3.78
CA LEU A 27 11.41 0.94 3.85
C LEU A 27 11.20 1.31 5.32
N ARG A 28 12.27 1.76 5.96
CA ARG A 28 12.24 2.34 7.29
C ARG A 28 11.57 3.70 7.18
N LYS A 29 10.80 4.05 8.21
CA LYS A 29 10.45 5.46 8.47
C LYS A 29 11.76 6.16 8.84
N PHE A 30 12.45 6.75 7.88
CA PHE A 30 13.72 7.42 8.16
C PHE A 30 13.46 8.64 9.03
N ARG A 31 14.16 8.71 10.17
CA ARG A 31 14.09 9.85 11.11
C ARG A 31 14.35 11.19 10.41
N ALA A 32 15.17 11.21 9.35
CA ALA A 32 15.43 12.39 8.54
C ALA A 32 14.23 12.82 7.67
N CYS A 33 13.39 11.90 7.20
CA CYS A 33 12.13 12.23 6.53
C CYS A 33 11.05 12.66 7.52
N GLN A 34 11.01 12.03 8.70
CA GLN A 34 10.20 12.51 9.85
C GLN A 34 10.62 13.91 10.32
N ALA A 35 11.86 14.33 10.08
CA ALA A 35 12.35 15.67 10.41
C ALA A 35 12.09 16.72 9.32
N ARG A 36 11.87 16.31 8.06
CA ARG A 36 11.54 17.21 6.92
C ARG A 36 10.04 17.39 6.70
N GLN A 37 9.23 16.43 7.14
CA GLN A 37 7.81 16.68 7.43
C GLN A 37 7.77 17.42 8.77
N GLU A 38 7.13 18.59 8.85
CA GLU A 38 7.03 19.38 10.09
C GLU A 38 6.63 18.54 11.32
N PRO A 39 7.08 18.95 12.51
CA PRO A 39 7.83 18.08 13.41
C PRO A 39 7.09 16.78 13.71
N ALA A 40 7.74 15.63 13.49
CA ALA A 40 7.31 14.29 13.91
C ALA A 40 7.21 14.06 15.45
N ALA A 41 7.04 15.12 16.23
CA ALA A 41 6.63 15.06 17.64
C ALA A 41 5.20 14.53 17.90
N PRO A 42 4.21 14.51 16.97
CA PRO A 42 2.87 14.01 17.29
C PRO A 42 2.75 12.49 17.17
N LEU A 43 3.78 11.75 16.73
CA LEU A 43 3.65 10.31 16.45
C LEU A 43 3.35 9.48 17.71
N LEU A 44 4.01 9.79 18.83
CA LEU A 44 3.74 9.14 20.12
C LEU A 44 2.64 9.85 20.92
N ALA A 45 2.48 11.17 20.72
CA ALA A 45 1.42 11.94 21.38
C ALA A 45 0.03 11.52 20.88
N ASN A 46 -0.12 11.37 19.56
CA ASN A 46 -1.36 10.92 18.94
C ASN A 46 -1.67 9.46 19.27
N LEU A 47 -0.66 8.57 19.36
CA LEU A 47 -0.91 7.17 19.72
C LEU A 47 -1.46 7.06 21.16
N LYS A 48 -0.88 7.79 22.11
CA LYS A 48 -1.40 7.82 23.49
C LYS A 48 -2.80 8.44 23.56
N GLU A 49 -3.06 9.48 22.79
CA GLU A 49 -4.39 10.09 22.70
C GLU A 49 -5.41 9.11 22.08
N ILE A 50 -5.03 8.42 21.00
CA ILE A 50 -5.84 7.37 20.38
C ILE A 50 -6.15 6.27 21.37
N GLU A 51 -5.14 5.76 22.10
CA GLU A 51 -5.32 4.74 23.12
C GLU A 51 -6.19 5.23 24.27
N THR A 52 -6.05 6.49 24.70
CA THR A 52 -6.89 7.07 25.77
C THR A 52 -8.35 7.19 25.34
N LYS A 53 -8.60 7.63 24.10
CA LYS A 53 -9.96 7.90 23.59
C LYS A 53 -10.68 6.64 23.11
N HIS A 54 -9.94 5.72 22.51
CA HIS A 54 -10.48 4.52 21.86
C HIS A 54 -10.08 3.22 22.56
N GLY A 55 -9.34 3.27 23.66
CA GLY A 55 -8.87 2.08 24.41
C GLY A 55 -7.70 1.33 23.76
N SER A 56 -7.62 1.28 22.42
CA SER A 56 -6.47 0.75 21.68
C SER A 56 -6.40 1.28 20.24
N VAL A 57 -5.23 1.17 19.62
CA VAL A 57 -5.04 1.49 18.19
C VAL A 57 -5.87 0.57 17.30
N VAL A 58 -5.99 -0.71 17.66
CA VAL A 58 -6.83 -1.68 16.91
C VAL A 58 -8.29 -1.22 16.94
N ASN A 59 -8.82 -0.86 18.11
CA ASN A 59 -10.20 -0.40 18.25
C ASN A 59 -10.46 0.88 17.45
N TYR A 60 -9.51 1.83 17.49
CA TYR A 60 -9.55 3.03 16.66
C TYR A 60 -9.59 2.71 15.16
N LEU A 61 -8.75 1.79 14.70
CA LEU A 61 -8.73 1.39 13.29
C LEU A 61 -10.06 0.76 12.87
N LEU A 62 -10.50 -0.27 13.61
CA LEU A 62 -11.69 -1.06 13.26
C LEU A 62 -12.98 -0.22 13.30
N ASN A 63 -13.15 0.61 14.32
CA ASN A 63 -14.43 1.25 14.63
C ASN A 63 -14.51 2.72 14.21
N TYR A 64 -13.38 3.34 13.82
CA TYR A 64 -13.37 4.76 13.45
C TYR A 64 -12.63 5.01 12.12
N ARG A 65 -11.34 4.67 12.04
CA ARG A 65 -10.47 5.13 10.94
C ARG A 65 -10.80 4.46 9.61
N LEU A 66 -11.08 3.16 9.61
CA LEU A 66 -11.15 2.38 8.36
C LEU A 66 -12.46 2.55 7.60
N GLN A 67 -13.54 3.08 8.18
CA GLN A 67 -14.77 3.42 7.44
C GLN A 67 -15.18 2.36 6.39
N TRP A 68 -15.25 1.08 6.78
CA TRP A 68 -15.41 -0.08 5.87
C TRP A 68 -16.45 0.13 4.77
N GLY A 69 -16.07 -0.16 3.51
CA GLY A 69 -16.90 0.02 2.32
C GLY A 69 -17.18 1.46 1.91
N LYS A 70 -16.64 2.46 2.62
CA LYS A 70 -16.80 3.88 2.32
C LYS A 70 -15.49 4.48 1.81
N PRO A 71 -15.55 5.54 0.99
CA PRO A 71 -14.35 6.29 0.59
C PRO A 71 -13.62 6.89 1.80
N ASP A 72 -12.29 6.98 1.72
CA ASP A 72 -11.50 7.62 2.78
C ASP A 72 -11.78 9.12 2.84
N ARG A 73 -12.45 9.54 3.91
CA ARG A 73 -12.74 10.96 4.19
C ARG A 73 -11.94 11.50 5.36
N LEU A 74 -11.14 10.67 6.01
CA LEU A 74 -10.42 11.03 7.24
C LEU A 74 -8.93 11.31 7.00
N SER A 75 -8.32 10.74 5.95
CA SER A 75 -6.94 11.11 5.64
C SER A 75 -6.83 12.56 5.20
N LEU A 76 -5.75 13.20 5.64
CA LEU A 76 -5.32 14.51 5.14
C LEU A 76 -4.72 14.40 3.73
N LEU A 77 -4.20 13.22 3.37
CA LEU A 77 -3.68 12.92 2.05
C LEU A 77 -4.82 12.48 1.14
N ARG A 78 -4.89 13.03 -0.08
CA ARG A 78 -5.91 12.67 -1.07
C ARG A 78 -5.28 11.86 -2.18
N SER A 79 -5.97 10.82 -2.64
CA SER A 79 -5.59 10.12 -3.86
C SER A 79 -6.06 10.93 -5.07
N THR A 80 -5.24 10.96 -6.12
CA THR A 80 -5.59 11.54 -7.43
C THR A 80 -6.83 10.87 -8.03
N LEU A 81 -7.08 9.61 -7.68
CA LEU A 81 -8.25 8.85 -8.12
C LEU A 81 -9.56 9.41 -7.55
N ASP A 82 -9.54 10.02 -6.37
CA ASP A 82 -10.74 10.56 -5.73
C ASP A 82 -11.16 11.90 -6.38
N VAL A 83 -10.19 12.73 -6.77
CA VAL A 83 -10.42 14.02 -7.44
C VAL A 83 -11.10 13.85 -8.80
N SER A 84 -10.71 12.81 -9.53
CA SER A 84 -11.28 12.49 -10.85
C SER A 84 -12.76 12.08 -10.75
N ALA A 85 -13.14 11.38 -9.67
CA ALA A 85 -14.53 10.99 -9.44
C ALA A 85 -15.43 12.20 -9.11
N GLU A 86 -14.96 13.15 -8.30
CA GLU A 86 -15.75 14.33 -7.91
C GLU A 86 -15.96 15.31 -9.08
N SER A 87 -14.92 15.54 -9.89
CA SER A 87 -15.00 16.43 -11.06
C SER A 87 -15.97 15.92 -12.12
N SER A 88 -16.09 14.60 -12.30
CA SER A 88 -17.06 13.99 -13.23
C SER A 88 -18.53 14.23 -12.84
N ASN A 89 -18.83 14.40 -11.55
CA ASN A 89 -20.19 14.55 -11.04
C ASN A 89 -20.72 16.00 -11.06
N THR A 90 -19.86 16.99 -11.34
CA THR A 90 -20.21 18.42 -11.19
C THR A 90 -20.79 19.04 -12.47
N CYS A 91 -20.86 18.31 -13.59
CA CYS A 91 -21.41 18.84 -14.86
C CYS A 91 -22.93 18.64 -15.05
N GLY A 92 -23.67 18.12 -14.05
CA GLY A 92 -25.05 17.64 -14.28
C GLY A 92 -26.15 18.12 -13.33
N ARG A 93 -25.90 18.94 -12.31
CA ARG A 93 -26.96 19.28 -11.33
C ARG A 93 -26.99 20.76 -10.94
N ILE A 94 -27.69 21.54 -11.76
CA ILE A 94 -28.31 22.78 -11.31
C ILE A 94 -29.65 22.42 -10.63
N SER A 95 -29.86 23.01 -9.45
CA SER A 95 -31.12 23.16 -8.68
C SER A 95 -31.81 21.92 -8.11
N ASN A 96 -31.72 21.72 -6.79
CA ASN A 96 -32.72 22.26 -5.85
C ASN A 96 -32.23 22.12 -4.42
N ALA A 97 -32.07 23.27 -3.76
CA ALA A 97 -31.79 23.36 -2.34
C ALA A 97 -33.05 23.03 -1.56
N SER A 98 -32.97 22.08 -0.63
CA SER A 98 -33.94 21.91 0.44
C SER A 98 -33.19 21.43 1.68
N GLN A 99 -33.26 22.26 2.71
CA GLN A 99 -32.71 22.05 4.05
C GLN A 99 -33.36 20.83 4.71
N ALA A 100 -32.54 19.99 5.34
CA ALA A 100 -32.91 19.08 6.43
C ALA A 100 -31.60 18.81 7.22
N SER A 101 -31.34 19.57 8.29
CA SER A 101 -31.62 19.20 9.68
C SER A 101 -30.81 17.97 10.13
N GLU A 102 -29.70 18.28 10.79
CA GLU A 102 -28.90 17.38 11.63
C GLU A 102 -29.69 17.02 12.89
N ASP A 103 -29.95 15.73 13.11
CA ASP A 103 -29.98 15.12 14.45
C ASP A 103 -30.27 13.62 14.33
N SER A 104 -29.28 12.78 14.66
CA SER A 104 -29.48 11.49 15.33
C SER A 104 -28.12 10.83 15.58
N VAL A 105 -27.71 10.92 16.84
CA VAL A 105 -26.64 10.11 17.42
C VAL A 105 -27.22 8.70 17.60
N ALA A 106 -26.91 7.80 16.68
CA ALA A 106 -27.16 6.38 16.89
C ALA A 106 -25.99 5.80 17.68
N GLU A 107 -26.21 5.68 19.00
CA GLU A 107 -25.49 4.70 19.81
C GLU A 107 -25.92 3.31 19.34
N ASP A 108 -25.01 2.56 18.72
CA ASP A 108 -25.14 1.11 18.72
C ASP A 108 -23.75 0.49 18.91
N SER A 109 -23.58 0.00 20.12
CA SER A 109 -22.41 -0.71 20.62
C SER A 109 -22.57 -2.18 20.26
N ASP A 110 -21.93 -2.61 19.17
CA ASP A 110 -21.54 -4.02 19.00
C ASP A 110 -20.31 -4.12 18.07
N ALA A 111 -19.17 -3.73 18.62
CA ALA A 111 -17.87 -3.76 17.95
C ALA A 111 -17.26 -5.17 17.84
N ASP A 112 -17.97 -6.22 18.28
CA ASP A 112 -17.45 -7.60 18.33
C ASP A 112 -18.22 -8.58 17.42
N ALA A 113 -19.22 -8.11 16.69
CA ALA A 113 -19.81 -8.89 15.60
C ALA A 113 -18.87 -8.83 14.38
N LEU A 114 -17.91 -9.76 14.34
CA LEU A 114 -17.43 -10.27 13.06
C LEU A 114 -18.69 -10.58 12.23
N LEU A 115 -18.90 -9.83 11.14
CA LEU A 115 -20.03 -10.05 10.26
C LEU A 115 -20.10 -11.55 9.97
N PRO A 116 -21.28 -12.19 10.05
CA PRO A 116 -21.41 -13.60 9.73
C PRO A 116 -20.76 -13.79 8.37
N THR A 117 -19.68 -14.58 8.35
CA THR A 117 -18.90 -14.89 7.16
C THR A 117 -19.90 -15.23 6.08
N GLN A 118 -20.08 -14.36 5.07
CA GLN A 118 -20.92 -14.70 3.93
C GLN A 118 -20.42 -16.07 3.46
N GLU A 119 -21.30 -17.07 3.53
CA GLU A 119 -20.93 -18.47 3.40
C GLU A 119 -20.06 -18.66 2.15
N GLY A 120 -18.75 -18.87 2.35
CA GLY A 120 -17.78 -19.12 1.27
C GLY A 120 -16.62 -18.13 1.11
N LEU A 121 -16.65 -16.93 1.72
CA LEU A 121 -15.51 -16.00 1.65
C LEU A 121 -14.52 -16.24 2.80
N LEU A 122 -13.60 -17.19 2.59
CA LEU A 122 -12.60 -17.58 3.59
C LEU A 122 -11.33 -16.71 3.57
N TYR A 123 -11.08 -15.98 2.49
CA TYR A 123 -9.87 -15.18 2.29
C TYR A 123 -10.11 -14.09 1.24
N PHE A 124 -9.19 -13.12 1.19
CA PHE A 124 -9.22 -12.00 0.26
C PHE A 124 -9.16 -12.48 -1.20
N LYS A 125 -10.13 -12.03 -1.98
CA LYS A 125 -10.18 -12.15 -3.44
C LYS A 125 -10.29 -10.79 -4.11
N ALA A 126 -10.03 -10.72 -5.41
CA ALA A 126 -10.14 -9.48 -6.17
C ALA A 126 -11.56 -8.90 -6.20
N ASP A 127 -12.58 -9.75 -6.01
CA ASP A 127 -14.00 -9.42 -5.93
C ASP A 127 -14.53 -9.41 -4.49
N THR A 128 -13.64 -9.34 -3.49
CA THR A 128 -14.04 -9.18 -2.09
C THR A 128 -15.02 -8.01 -1.97
N PRO A 129 -16.17 -8.18 -1.30
CA PRO A 129 -17.16 -7.13 -1.16
C PRO A 129 -16.57 -5.86 -0.51
N PRO A 130 -16.93 -4.65 -1.00
CA PRO A 130 -16.40 -3.39 -0.48
C PRO A 130 -16.58 -3.24 1.04
N GLU A 131 -17.67 -3.75 1.63
CA GLU A 131 -17.94 -3.70 3.07
C GLU A 131 -16.91 -4.45 3.94
N LEU A 132 -16.07 -5.30 3.33
CA LEU A 132 -14.97 -5.99 4.01
C LEU A 132 -13.61 -5.34 3.75
N ILE A 133 -13.57 -4.28 2.94
CA ILE A 133 -12.36 -3.57 2.54
C ILE A 133 -12.42 -2.11 2.99
N SER A 134 -11.25 -1.58 3.30
CA SER A 134 -11.03 -0.14 3.42
C SER A 134 -9.78 0.24 2.65
N ILE A 135 -9.90 1.22 1.75
CA ILE A 135 -8.75 1.75 1.01
C ILE A 135 -8.51 3.16 1.52
N ILE A 136 -7.33 3.38 2.10
CA ILE A 136 -6.96 4.67 2.70
C ILE A 136 -5.60 5.13 2.19
N MET A 137 -5.37 6.43 2.20
CA MET A 137 -4.01 6.95 2.08
C MET A 137 -3.26 6.67 3.38
N CYS A 138 -2.02 6.20 3.27
CA CYS A 138 -1.19 5.92 4.43
C CYS A 138 -0.93 7.23 5.17
N ASP A 139 -1.53 7.41 6.36
CA ASP A 139 -1.39 8.63 7.16
C ASP A 139 0.07 8.89 7.59
N TRP A 140 0.93 7.87 7.50
CA TRP A 140 2.38 7.96 7.75
C TRP A 140 3.15 7.27 6.62
N PRO A 141 3.19 7.90 5.43
CA PRO A 141 3.75 7.27 4.25
C PRO A 141 5.24 7.03 4.44
N TYR A 142 5.78 6.07 3.69
CA TYR A 142 7.21 5.85 3.66
C TYR A 142 7.90 7.00 2.92
N SER A 143 9.21 7.05 3.03
CA SER A 143 10.06 8.01 2.34
C SER A 143 10.13 7.72 0.85
N VAL A 144 9.06 8.01 0.13
CA VAL A 144 8.95 7.87 -1.33
C VAL A 144 8.90 9.24 -2.00
N PRO A 145 9.27 9.36 -3.28
CA PRO A 145 9.08 10.58 -4.07
C PRO A 145 7.65 11.13 -3.99
N LEU A 146 7.49 12.44 -4.17
CA LEU A 146 6.22 13.15 -3.98
C LEU A 146 5.13 12.75 -4.98
N GLU A 147 5.55 12.27 -6.15
CA GLU A 147 4.67 11.75 -7.19
C GLU A 147 4.14 10.34 -6.89
N ILE A 148 4.63 9.68 -5.83
CA ILE A 148 4.18 8.35 -5.43
C ILE A 148 3.17 8.46 -4.29
N GLU A 149 1.97 7.97 -4.58
CA GLU A 149 0.94 7.75 -3.59
C GLU A 149 1.23 6.47 -2.81
N HIS A 150 1.18 6.53 -1.47
CA HIS A 150 1.25 5.34 -0.62
C HIS A 150 -0.14 5.06 -0.05
N ALA A 151 -0.85 4.10 -0.63
CA ALA A 151 -2.15 3.65 -0.18
C ALA A 151 -2.03 2.35 0.64
N LEU A 152 -3.00 2.15 1.53
CA LEU A 152 -3.20 0.90 2.27
C LEU A 152 -4.56 0.31 1.90
N ILE A 153 -4.58 -0.97 1.58
CA ILE A 153 -5.81 -1.75 1.42
C ILE A 153 -5.95 -2.64 2.64
N TRP A 154 -6.82 -2.26 3.56
CA TRP A 154 -7.18 -3.05 4.73
C TRP A 154 -8.31 -4.01 4.39
N THR A 155 -8.24 -5.22 4.93
CA THR A 155 -9.25 -6.26 4.71
C THR A 155 -9.59 -6.96 6.02
N ARG A 156 -10.87 -7.28 6.21
CA ARG A 156 -11.35 -8.13 7.32
C ARG A 156 -11.07 -9.63 7.07
N LEU A 157 -10.67 -9.98 5.86
CA LEU A 157 -10.34 -11.35 5.44
C LEU A 157 -8.81 -11.56 5.44
N PRO A 158 -8.32 -12.78 5.75
CA PRO A 158 -6.91 -13.10 5.58
C PRO A 158 -6.52 -13.02 4.11
N ILE A 159 -5.29 -12.58 3.82
CA ILE A 159 -4.83 -12.46 2.42
C ILE A 159 -4.37 -13.80 1.87
N LEU A 160 -3.67 -14.60 2.68
CA LEU A 160 -3.27 -15.95 2.29
C LEU A 160 -4.46 -16.92 2.40
N PRO A 161 -4.68 -17.79 1.39
CA PRO A 161 -5.81 -18.71 1.41
C PRO A 161 -5.60 -19.81 2.46
N PRO A 162 -6.70 -20.35 3.04
CA PRO A 162 -6.62 -21.44 4.01
C PRO A 162 -6.12 -22.76 3.40
N SER A 163 -6.11 -22.88 2.08
CA SER A 163 -5.55 -24.04 1.36
C SER A 163 -4.02 -24.03 1.32
N LEU A 164 -3.36 -22.94 1.74
CA LEU A 164 -1.92 -22.88 1.83
C LEU A 164 -1.46 -23.85 2.94
N PRO A 165 -0.56 -24.81 2.65
CA PRO A 165 -0.06 -25.74 3.67
C PRO A 165 0.62 -25.01 4.83
N SER A 166 0.80 -25.70 5.96
CA SER A 166 1.59 -25.15 7.08
C SER A 166 3.00 -24.77 6.63
N ALA A 167 3.58 -23.77 7.28
CA ALA A 167 4.96 -23.34 7.03
C ALA A 167 5.97 -24.48 7.26
N ASP A 168 5.70 -25.37 8.20
CA ASP A 168 6.58 -26.50 8.53
C ASP A 168 6.56 -27.61 7.46
N ASP A 169 5.48 -27.68 6.67
CA ASP A 169 5.23 -28.76 5.71
C ASP A 169 5.57 -28.38 4.26
N CYS A 170 5.75 -27.09 3.98
CA CYS A 170 5.92 -26.59 2.62
C CYS A 170 6.92 -25.42 2.55
N PRO A 171 8.03 -25.55 1.79
CA PRO A 171 9.00 -24.47 1.60
C PRO A 171 8.38 -23.16 1.09
N LEU A 172 7.41 -23.24 0.19
CA LEU A 172 6.68 -22.08 -0.31
C LEU A 172 5.89 -21.41 0.83
N SER A 173 5.20 -22.17 1.66
CA SER A 173 4.49 -21.63 2.82
C SER A 173 5.44 -20.95 3.80
N ALA A 174 6.57 -21.59 4.14
CA ALA A 174 7.60 -20.98 4.97
C ALA A 174 8.09 -19.65 4.37
N ARG A 175 8.31 -19.62 3.05
CA ARG A 175 8.72 -18.43 2.32
C ARG A 175 7.65 -17.33 2.40
N LEU A 176 6.39 -17.63 2.15
CA LEU A 176 5.31 -16.63 2.24
C LEU A 176 5.15 -16.08 3.66
N HIS A 177 5.28 -16.92 4.69
CA HIS A 177 5.26 -16.46 6.09
C HIS A 177 6.53 -15.68 6.47
N GLN A 178 7.64 -15.90 5.77
CA GLN A 178 8.91 -15.21 6.02
C GLN A 178 9.07 -13.91 5.22
N TYR A 179 8.54 -13.82 4.01
CA TYR A 179 8.78 -12.69 3.10
C TYR A 179 7.50 -11.94 2.72
N GLY A 180 6.33 -12.56 2.91
CA GLY A 180 5.05 -11.99 2.50
C GLY A 180 4.77 -12.21 1.02
N LEU A 181 3.87 -11.41 0.47
CA LEU A 181 3.56 -11.32 -0.96
C LEU A 181 4.02 -9.96 -1.49
N TRP A 182 4.30 -9.90 -2.78
CA TRP A 182 4.60 -8.65 -3.46
C TRP A 182 4.34 -8.78 -4.96
N GLY A 183 4.32 -7.65 -5.65
CA GLY A 183 4.19 -7.60 -7.09
C GLY A 183 4.30 -6.19 -7.65
N PHE A 184 4.25 -6.12 -8.98
CA PHE A 184 4.27 -4.88 -9.74
C PHE A 184 3.20 -4.95 -10.84
N THR A 185 2.64 -3.81 -11.21
CA THR A 185 1.69 -3.70 -12.34
C THR A 185 1.98 -2.45 -13.15
N GLY A 186 1.65 -2.47 -14.44
CA GLY A 186 1.76 -1.33 -15.34
C GLY A 186 3.19 -0.88 -15.69
N LEU A 187 4.23 -1.61 -15.27
CA LEU A 187 5.61 -1.29 -15.62
C LEU A 187 5.85 -1.45 -17.13
N SER A 188 6.54 -0.49 -17.73
CA SER A 188 7.02 -0.55 -19.13
C SER A 188 8.29 -1.40 -19.29
N SER A 189 9.04 -1.59 -18.21
CA SER A 189 10.25 -2.42 -18.15
C SER A 189 10.12 -3.48 -17.06
N PRO A 190 10.87 -4.60 -17.14
CA PRO A 190 10.89 -5.57 -16.05
C PRO A 190 11.27 -4.89 -14.72
N PRO A 191 10.72 -5.35 -13.59
CA PRO A 191 11.06 -4.79 -12.29
C PRO A 191 12.56 -4.96 -12.01
N PRO A 192 13.15 -4.06 -11.21
CA PRO A 192 14.55 -4.18 -10.80
C PRO A 192 14.78 -5.53 -10.12
N SER A 193 15.89 -6.17 -10.50
CA SER A 193 16.31 -7.49 -10.02
C SER A 193 17.32 -7.32 -8.87
N PRO A 194 17.48 -8.29 -7.96
CA PRO A 194 18.58 -8.27 -6.98
C PRO A 194 19.97 -8.02 -7.53
N SER A 195 20.19 -8.29 -8.81
CA SER A 195 21.44 -7.94 -9.50
C SER A 195 21.66 -6.44 -9.69
N THR A 196 20.63 -5.59 -9.62
CA THR A 196 20.75 -4.13 -9.74
C THR A 196 21.15 -3.47 -8.43
N LEU A 197 20.94 -4.15 -7.29
CA LEU A 197 21.20 -3.63 -5.95
C LEU A 197 22.58 -2.97 -5.77
N PRO A 198 23.69 -3.51 -6.29
CA PRO A 198 25.00 -2.85 -6.17
C PRO A 198 25.06 -1.45 -6.79
N ALA A 199 24.30 -1.20 -7.87
CA ALA A 199 24.22 0.11 -8.50
C ALA A 199 23.50 1.15 -7.63
N CYS A 200 22.69 0.67 -6.69
CA CYS A 200 21.89 1.46 -5.78
C CYS A 200 22.53 1.73 -4.42
N LEU A 201 23.51 0.91 -4.00
CA LEU A 201 24.23 1.07 -2.74
C LEU A 201 24.81 2.49 -2.53
N PRO A 202 25.35 3.20 -3.54
CA PRO A 202 25.83 4.57 -3.34
C PRO A 202 24.73 5.52 -2.85
N ALA A 203 23.52 5.42 -3.38
CA ALA A 203 22.40 6.25 -2.94
C ALA A 203 21.94 5.87 -1.51
N LEU A 204 21.97 4.58 -1.18
CA LEU A 204 21.62 4.08 0.16
C LEU A 204 22.68 4.41 1.23
N SER A 205 23.94 4.57 0.82
CA SER A 205 25.05 4.86 1.73
C SER A 205 24.90 6.21 2.45
N GLU A 206 24.26 7.20 1.82
CA GLU A 206 23.93 8.48 2.45
C GLU A 206 23.01 8.30 3.69
N TRP A 207 22.29 7.19 3.75
CA TRP A 207 21.33 6.85 4.80
C TRP A 207 21.93 5.85 5.80
N GLY A 208 23.23 5.55 5.66
CA GLY A 208 23.97 4.61 6.49
C GLY A 208 23.57 3.15 6.27
N VAL A 209 22.95 2.83 5.13
CA VAL A 209 22.57 1.45 4.76
C VAL A 209 23.70 0.84 3.94
N THR A 210 24.23 -0.28 4.42
CA THR A 210 25.25 -1.07 3.71
C THR A 210 24.67 -2.39 3.19
N LEU A 211 25.42 -3.12 2.37
CA LEU A 211 24.97 -4.42 1.84
C LEU A 211 24.69 -5.43 2.98
N GLU A 212 25.44 -5.31 4.08
CA GLU A 212 25.30 -6.15 5.27
C GLU A 212 24.01 -5.88 6.05
N ASP A 213 23.42 -4.69 5.91
CA ASP A 213 22.12 -4.36 6.49
C ASP A 213 20.94 -4.97 5.71
N LEU A 214 21.19 -5.41 4.47
CA LEU A 214 20.16 -5.90 3.55
C LEU A 214 19.87 -7.38 3.78
N THR A 215 18.59 -7.71 3.92
CA THR A 215 18.16 -9.10 4.10
C THR A 215 17.84 -9.70 2.74
N ILE A 216 18.86 -10.24 2.09
CA ILE A 216 18.73 -10.90 0.78
C ILE A 216 18.03 -12.25 1.00
N ALA A 217 16.84 -12.40 0.41
CA ALA A 217 16.16 -13.69 0.46
C ALA A 217 16.93 -14.73 -0.37
N PRO A 218 16.96 -16.00 0.05
CA PRO A 218 17.53 -17.06 -0.77
C PRO A 218 16.89 -17.10 -2.15
N PRO A 219 17.65 -17.48 -3.20
CA PRO A 219 17.11 -17.72 -4.53
C PRO A 219 15.87 -18.60 -4.46
N MET A 220 14.88 -18.30 -5.30
CA MET A 220 13.61 -19.01 -5.34
C MET A 220 13.70 -20.14 -6.35
N THR A 221 13.16 -21.32 -6.05
CA THR A 221 12.98 -22.35 -7.09
C THR A 221 11.87 -21.93 -8.06
N GLU A 222 11.85 -22.51 -9.25
CA GLU A 222 10.81 -22.20 -10.23
C GLU A 222 9.40 -22.56 -9.71
N GLU A 223 9.29 -23.63 -8.92
CA GLU A 223 8.03 -24.02 -8.26
C GLU A 223 7.58 -23.01 -7.21
N GLU A 224 8.50 -22.55 -6.38
CA GLU A 224 8.21 -21.51 -5.39
C GLU A 224 7.78 -20.22 -6.10
N GLU A 225 8.44 -19.84 -7.19
CA GLU A 225 8.13 -18.63 -7.96
C GLU A 225 6.76 -18.70 -8.60
N ARG A 226 6.44 -19.83 -9.23
CA ARG A 226 5.10 -20.11 -9.76
C ARG A 226 4.04 -20.06 -8.65
N GLY A 227 4.37 -20.59 -7.48
CA GLY A 227 3.52 -20.57 -6.30
C GLY A 227 3.26 -19.17 -5.77
N VAL A 228 4.30 -18.34 -5.61
CA VAL A 228 4.16 -16.94 -5.20
C VAL A 228 3.27 -16.18 -6.18
N ARG A 229 3.49 -16.34 -7.49
CA ARG A 229 2.64 -15.71 -8.53
C ARG A 229 1.18 -16.16 -8.42
N LEU A 230 0.94 -17.45 -8.20
CA LEU A 230 -0.40 -18.00 -8.00
C LEU A 230 -1.10 -17.37 -6.78
N TYR A 231 -0.42 -17.31 -5.63
CA TYR A 231 -1.00 -16.73 -4.41
C TYR A 231 -1.11 -15.20 -4.45
N SER A 232 -0.30 -14.53 -5.28
CA SER A 232 -0.39 -13.09 -5.55
C SER A 232 -1.53 -12.70 -6.50
N THR A 233 -2.11 -13.67 -7.24
CA THR A 233 -3.03 -13.40 -8.37
C THR A 233 -4.24 -12.55 -7.98
N GLU A 234 -4.87 -12.83 -6.83
CA GLU A 234 -6.06 -12.08 -6.40
C GLU A 234 -5.73 -10.65 -5.95
N VAL A 235 -4.58 -10.44 -5.31
CA VAL A 235 -4.08 -9.09 -5.00
C VAL A 235 -3.78 -8.34 -6.28
N GLU A 236 -3.04 -8.93 -7.21
CA GLU A 236 -2.70 -8.31 -8.48
C GLU A 236 -3.94 -7.90 -9.28
N LYS A 237 -4.93 -8.79 -9.41
CA LYS A 237 -6.21 -8.48 -10.06
C LYS A 237 -6.93 -7.32 -9.39
N PHE A 238 -6.94 -7.26 -8.05
CA PHE A 238 -7.54 -6.14 -7.33
C PHE A 238 -6.83 -4.81 -7.65
N ILE A 239 -5.49 -4.82 -7.61
CA ILE A 239 -4.67 -3.65 -7.92
C ILE A 239 -4.93 -3.16 -9.34
N LYS A 240 -4.92 -4.05 -10.34
CA LYS A 240 -5.16 -3.68 -11.76
C LYS A 240 -6.54 -3.08 -12.03
N ARG A 241 -7.56 -3.47 -11.26
CA ARG A 241 -8.91 -2.90 -11.36
C ARG A 241 -8.97 -1.47 -10.82
N ARG A 242 -8.18 -1.16 -9.80
CA ARG A 242 -8.20 0.13 -9.09
C ARG A 242 -7.23 1.15 -9.70
N TRP A 243 -6.02 0.69 -10.05
CA TRP A 243 -4.96 1.46 -10.71
C TRP A 243 -4.74 0.87 -12.10
N VAL A 244 -5.45 1.41 -13.08
CA VAL A 244 -5.42 0.88 -14.45
C VAL A 244 -4.04 1.05 -15.08
N GLU A 245 -3.48 -0.05 -15.57
CA GLU A 245 -2.08 -0.13 -16.04
C GLU A 245 -1.67 0.91 -17.11
N PRO A 246 -2.56 1.37 -18.02
CA PRO A 246 -2.21 2.44 -18.96
C PRO A 246 -1.91 3.79 -18.30
N GLU A 247 -2.51 4.06 -17.14
CA GLU A 247 -2.39 5.36 -16.44
C GLU A 247 -1.49 5.25 -15.21
N TRP A 248 -1.28 4.06 -14.68
CA TRP A 248 -0.63 3.84 -13.40
C TRP A 248 0.44 2.76 -13.45
N GLU A 249 1.52 3.01 -12.73
CA GLU A 249 2.50 2.00 -12.33
C GLU A 249 2.34 1.75 -10.84
N THR A 250 2.32 0.48 -10.44
CA THR A 250 2.25 0.15 -9.01
C THR A 250 3.33 -0.83 -8.60
N ALA A 251 3.80 -0.65 -7.36
CA ALA A 251 4.53 -1.65 -6.60
C ALA A 251 3.73 -1.91 -5.32
N TRP A 252 3.49 -3.17 -4.98
CA TRP A 252 2.69 -3.51 -3.82
C TRP A 252 3.30 -4.67 -3.05
N PHE A 253 3.02 -4.71 -1.74
CA PHE A 253 3.47 -5.80 -0.89
C PHE A 253 2.54 -6.02 0.31
N VAL A 254 2.58 -7.24 0.84
CA VAL A 254 1.87 -7.66 2.04
C VAL A 254 2.92 -8.08 3.04
N HIS A 255 2.97 -7.42 4.19
CA HIS A 255 3.91 -7.81 5.23
C HIS A 255 3.61 -9.23 5.72
N PRO A 256 4.65 -10.05 5.95
CA PRO A 256 4.49 -11.34 6.59
C PRO A 256 3.89 -11.16 8.00
N PRO A 257 3.14 -12.14 8.53
CA PRO A 257 2.43 -12.01 9.81
C PRO A 257 3.29 -11.47 10.96
N ARG A 258 4.55 -11.91 11.06
CA ARG A 258 5.47 -11.48 12.14
C ARG A 258 5.90 -10.00 12.07
N LEU A 259 5.71 -9.33 10.92
CA LEU A 259 6.08 -7.93 10.70
C LEU A 259 4.86 -7.00 10.65
N GLN A 260 3.65 -7.52 10.83
CA GLN A 260 2.45 -6.70 10.85
C GLN A 260 2.40 -5.88 12.14
N SER A 261 2.25 -4.56 11.99
CA SER A 261 2.12 -3.63 13.13
C SER A 261 0.77 -3.74 13.85
N VAL A 262 -0.25 -4.28 13.17
CA VAL A 262 -1.61 -4.47 13.69
C VAL A 262 -1.95 -5.96 13.55
N PRO A 263 -1.61 -6.80 14.54
CA PRO A 263 -1.91 -8.23 14.50
C PRO A 263 -3.41 -8.47 14.33
N GLY A 264 -3.78 -9.44 13.49
CA GLY A 264 -5.16 -9.79 13.22
C GLY A 264 -5.86 -8.91 12.19
N LEU A 265 -5.20 -7.85 11.68
CA LEU A 265 -5.76 -7.00 10.64
C LEU A 265 -4.83 -6.91 9.43
N ALA A 266 -5.16 -7.71 8.41
CA ALA A 266 -4.36 -7.81 7.22
C ALA A 266 -4.48 -6.56 6.35
N HIS A 267 -3.36 -6.15 5.76
CA HIS A 267 -3.30 -5.01 4.86
C HIS A 267 -2.25 -5.18 3.76
N ILE A 268 -2.52 -4.54 2.63
CA ILE A 268 -1.63 -4.47 1.47
C ILE A 268 -1.12 -3.03 1.37
N HIS A 269 0.19 -2.87 1.28
CA HIS A 269 0.82 -1.60 0.93
C HIS A 269 0.87 -1.46 -0.58
N VAL A 270 0.47 -0.30 -1.09
CA VAL A 270 0.51 0.01 -2.52
C VAL A 270 1.21 1.34 -2.71
N PHE A 271 2.29 1.35 -3.48
CA PHE A 271 2.91 2.53 -4.03
C PHE A 271 2.41 2.70 -5.45
N ALA A 272 1.67 3.77 -5.71
CA ALA A 272 1.09 4.06 -7.01
C ALA A 272 1.67 5.35 -7.56
N LYS A 273 2.16 5.30 -8.80
CA LYS A 273 2.66 6.47 -9.53
C LYS A 273 1.78 6.66 -10.77
N HIS A 274 1.22 7.86 -10.92
CA HIS A 274 0.52 8.22 -12.15
C HIS A 274 1.55 8.42 -13.27
N LYS A 275 1.32 7.79 -14.41
CA LYS A 275 2.16 7.92 -15.60
C LYS A 275 2.04 9.31 -16.18
N THR A 276 3.16 9.86 -16.61
CA THR A 276 3.14 11.09 -17.40
C THR A 276 2.83 10.76 -18.87
N PRO A 277 2.40 11.73 -19.69
CA PRO A 277 2.17 11.50 -21.12
C PRO A 277 3.41 10.94 -21.85
N GLU A 278 4.61 11.28 -21.38
CA GLU A 278 5.88 10.75 -21.91
C GLU A 278 5.97 9.23 -21.69
N ASP A 279 5.55 8.75 -20.51
CA ASP A 279 5.54 7.32 -20.15
C ASP A 279 4.52 6.51 -20.97
N SER A 280 3.49 7.17 -21.54
CA SER A 280 2.39 6.53 -22.28
C SER A 280 2.67 6.34 -23.78
N SER A 281 3.73 6.96 -24.30
CA SER A 281 4.00 7.02 -25.75
C SER A 281 4.78 5.81 -26.31
N CYS A 282 5.35 4.98 -25.45
CA CYS A 282 6.22 3.86 -25.82
C CYS A 282 5.48 2.58 -26.25
N ASP A 283 4.16 2.52 -26.13
CA ASP A 283 3.37 1.30 -26.37
C ASP A 283 2.84 1.16 -27.84
N ASN A 284 3.27 2.04 -28.76
CA ASN A 284 2.77 2.09 -30.15
C ASN A 284 3.81 1.76 -31.25
N GLU A 285 4.93 1.10 -30.94
CA GLU A 285 5.86 0.56 -31.95
C GLU A 285 5.86 -0.97 -32.01
#